data_AF-A0A7R9YEF0-F1
#
_entry.id   AF-A0A7R9YEF0-F1
#
_cell.length_a   1.000
_cell.length_b   1.000
_cell.length_c   1.000
_cell.angle_alpha   90.00
_cell.angle_beta   90.00
_cell.angle_gamma   90.00
#
_symmetry.space_group_name_H-M   'P 1'
#
loop_
_entity.id
_entity.type
_entity.pdbx_description
1 polymer ?
#
loop_
_entity_poly.entity_id
_entity_poly.type
_entity_poly.pdbx_seq_one_letter_code
_entity_poly.pdbx_strand_id
1 'polypeptide(L)'
;MLGLEQFDCVLDAVDSRNDKIDIIRFCVAAGVPLIVAGAAGDRADPTKIRVGDITEVRGDSLLKQVRKALRQQHGFPRADGSVAQKGKGPQLAASAGRRKRSVATPWGLPCVYSLEQTREQQKSCAVQREDALGLSASCDATFGTACFTVGSFGFVAASAVIEEIVAPKALGDRRKGKLPVGLGSGSATETE
;
A
#
# COMPACT_ATOMS: atom_id res chain seq x y z
N MET A 1 -14.34 -14.19 9.97
CA MET A 1 -14.42 -12.71 9.91
C MET A 1 -13.43 -12.16 10.93
N LEU A 2 -12.48 -11.29 10.55
CA LEU A 2 -11.30 -10.93 11.36
C LEU A 2 -11.58 -10.10 12.65
N GLY A 3 -12.84 -9.96 13.09
CA GLY A 3 -13.16 -9.25 14.33
C GLY A 3 -12.71 -7.79 14.40
N LEU A 4 -12.44 -7.13 13.27
CA LEU A 4 -11.74 -5.84 13.28
C LEU A 4 -12.52 -4.67 13.89
N GLU A 5 -13.83 -4.82 14.11
CA GLU A 5 -14.67 -3.81 14.75
C GLU A 5 -14.29 -3.56 16.22
N GLN A 6 -13.44 -4.42 16.81
CA GLN A 6 -12.92 -4.25 18.16
C GLN A 6 -11.69 -3.33 18.24
N PHE A 7 -11.10 -2.92 17.10
CA PHE A 7 -9.89 -2.11 17.08
C PHE A 7 -10.19 -0.67 16.66
N ASP A 8 -9.64 0.29 17.39
CA ASP A 8 -9.77 1.72 17.06
C ASP A 8 -9.01 2.07 15.77
N CYS A 9 -7.94 1.34 15.47
CA CYS A 9 -7.14 1.51 14.27
C CYS A 9 -6.36 0.22 13.97
N VAL A 10 -6.12 -0.05 12.69
CA VAL A 10 -5.24 -1.13 12.21
C VAL A 10 -3.96 -0.51 11.65
N LEU A 11 -2.82 -1.05 12.07
CA LEU A 11 -1.52 -0.78 11.44
C LEU A 11 -1.13 -1.99 10.59
N ASP A 12 -1.08 -1.78 9.27
CA ASP A 12 -0.61 -2.78 8.33
C ASP A 12 0.91 -2.67 8.13
N ALA A 13 1.65 -3.64 8.68
CA ALA A 13 3.10 -3.75 8.56
C ALA A 13 3.54 -5.06 7.87
N VAL A 14 2.69 -5.66 7.02
CA VAL A 14 3.04 -6.89 6.29
C VAL A 14 3.89 -6.59 5.07
N ASP A 15 4.69 -7.56 4.62
CA ASP A 15 5.58 -7.46 3.46
C ASP A 15 5.05 -8.21 2.22
N SER A 16 4.09 -9.12 2.43
CA SER A 16 3.36 -9.81 1.37
C SER A 16 2.40 -8.88 0.63
N ARG A 17 2.51 -8.86 -0.71
CA ARG A 17 1.64 -8.05 -1.58
C ARG A 17 0.16 -8.39 -1.39
N ASN A 18 -0.18 -9.68 -1.39
CA ASN A 18 -1.57 -10.12 -1.39
C ASN A 18 -2.22 -9.86 -0.03
N ASP A 19 -1.50 -10.14 1.06
CA ASP A 19 -2.01 -9.89 2.42
C ASP A 19 -2.24 -8.40 2.64
N LYS A 20 -1.32 -7.55 2.16
CA LYS A 20 -1.47 -6.10 2.19
C LYS A 20 -2.72 -5.63 1.44
N ILE A 21 -3.01 -6.21 0.27
CA ILE A 21 -4.22 -5.92 -0.50
C ILE A 21 -5.47 -6.31 0.29
N ASP A 22 -5.49 -7.49 0.89
CA ASP A 22 -6.66 -8.00 1.60
C ASP A 22 -6.93 -7.24 2.90
N ILE A 23 -5.90 -6.88 3.66
CA ILE A 23 -6.02 -6.00 4.83
C ILE A 23 -6.64 -4.65 4.43
N ILE A 24 -6.11 -4.02 3.37
CA ILE A 24 -6.63 -2.74 2.87
C ILE A 24 -8.10 -2.86 2.47
N ARG A 25 -8.45 -3.88 1.69
CA ARG A 25 -9.83 -4.09 1.23
C ARG A 25 -10.77 -4.31 2.40
N PHE A 26 -10.37 -5.14 3.36
CA PHE A 26 -11.21 -5.49 4.50
C PHE A 26 -11.43 -4.27 5.40
N CYS A 27 -10.38 -3.53 5.76
CA CYS A 27 -10.52 -2.33 6.61
C CYS A 27 -11.34 -1.24 5.91
N VAL A 28 -11.13 -1.03 4.61
CA VAL A 28 -11.91 -0.06 3.82
C VAL A 28 -13.39 -0.46 3.74
N ALA A 29 -13.68 -1.73 3.53
CA ALA A 29 -15.06 -2.23 3.47
C ALA A 29 -15.76 -2.16 4.84
N ALA A 30 -15.03 -2.45 5.93
CA ALA A 30 -15.53 -2.40 7.29
C ALA A 30 -15.56 -0.97 7.89
N GLY A 31 -14.99 0.01 7.19
CA GLY A 31 -14.90 1.39 7.71
C GLY A 31 -13.91 1.57 8.87
N VAL A 32 -13.03 0.59 9.11
CA VAL A 32 -12.03 0.63 10.19
C VAL A 32 -10.86 1.54 9.78
N PRO A 33 -10.39 2.45 10.66
CA PRO A 33 -9.20 3.25 10.40
C PRO A 33 -7.98 2.38 10.14
N LEU A 34 -7.18 2.73 9.14
CA LEU A 34 -6.05 1.93 8.68
C LEU A 34 -4.86 2.83 8.32
N ILE A 35 -3.70 2.53 8.89
CA ILE A 35 -2.39 3.07 8.50
C ILE A 35 -1.60 1.97 7.77
N VAL A 36 -1.04 2.26 6.60
CA VAL A 36 -0.24 1.32 5.81
C VAL A 36 1.25 1.62 5.93
N ALA A 37 2.09 0.65 6.28
CA ALA A 37 3.54 0.78 6.16
C ALA A 37 4.01 0.35 4.76
N GLY A 38 4.90 1.13 4.17
CA GLY A 38 5.69 0.77 3.00
C GLY A 38 6.93 -0.05 3.34
N ALA A 39 7.68 -0.42 2.31
CA ALA A 39 8.92 -1.17 2.46
C ALA A 39 10.00 -0.31 3.15
N ALA A 40 10.51 -0.78 4.29
CA ALA A 40 11.60 -0.14 5.03
C ALA A 40 12.99 -0.71 4.68
N GLY A 41 13.04 -1.87 3.99
CA GLY A 41 14.30 -2.48 3.51
C GLY A 41 15.00 -1.62 2.47
N ASP A 42 16.33 -1.79 2.36
CA ASP A 42 17.23 -1.07 1.46
C ASP A 42 17.24 0.46 1.64
N ARG A 43 16.93 0.90 2.87
CA ARG A 43 16.92 2.31 3.27
C ARG A 43 17.77 2.53 4.50
N ALA A 44 18.51 3.62 4.49
CA ALA A 44 19.48 3.98 5.52
C ALA A 44 19.31 5.42 6.03
N ASP A 45 18.43 6.22 5.43
CA ASP A 45 18.20 7.61 5.84
C ASP A 45 16.82 7.76 6.52
N PRO A 46 16.74 7.68 7.86
CA PRO A 46 15.48 7.80 8.58
C PRO A 46 14.88 9.21 8.44
N THR A 47 15.67 10.24 8.09
CA THR A 47 15.17 11.61 7.91
C THR A 47 14.27 11.76 6.67
N LYS A 48 14.22 10.74 5.82
CA LYS A 48 13.38 10.69 4.61
C LYS A 48 12.05 9.98 4.83
N ILE A 49 11.77 9.48 6.04
CA ILE A 49 10.48 8.88 6.39
C ILE A 49 9.41 9.97 6.42
N ARG A 50 8.25 9.69 5.82
CA ARG A 50 7.10 10.59 5.68
C ARG A 50 5.81 9.82 5.94
N VAL A 51 4.78 10.55 6.32
CA VAL A 51 3.40 10.09 6.36
C VAL A 51 2.62 10.86 5.29
N GLY A 52 1.87 10.16 4.45
CA GLY A 52 1.08 10.77 3.36
C GLY A 52 0.10 9.77 2.75
N ASP A 53 -0.65 10.18 1.73
CA ASP A 53 -1.59 9.25 1.09
C ASP A 53 -0.82 8.18 0.30
N ILE A 54 -1.29 6.93 0.35
CA ILE A 54 -0.64 5.81 -0.36
C ILE A 54 -0.42 6.10 -1.85
N THR A 55 -1.28 6.91 -2.49
CA THR A 55 -1.18 7.29 -3.91
C THR A 55 0.01 8.20 -4.21
N GLU A 56 0.55 8.90 -3.22
CA GLU A 56 1.69 9.81 -3.34
C GLU A 56 3.02 9.09 -3.23
N VAL A 57 3.06 7.91 -2.62
CA VAL A 57 4.27 7.12 -2.40
C VAL A 57 5.03 6.85 -3.70
N ARG A 58 6.35 7.11 -3.67
CA ARG A 58 7.30 6.85 -4.76
C ARG A 58 8.46 6.01 -4.23
N GLY A 59 9.19 5.35 -5.13
CA GLY A 59 10.37 4.55 -4.76
C GLY A 59 10.06 3.30 -3.92
N ASP A 60 8.82 2.81 -3.94
CA ASP A 60 8.38 1.63 -3.21
C ASP A 60 7.76 0.62 -4.18
N SER A 61 8.46 -0.49 -4.40
CA SER A 61 8.06 -1.52 -5.37
C SER A 61 6.84 -2.30 -4.90
N LEU A 62 6.76 -2.64 -3.60
CA LEU A 62 5.65 -3.34 -2.98
C LEU A 62 4.37 -2.50 -3.10
N LEU A 63 4.40 -1.26 -2.63
CA LEU A 63 3.24 -0.38 -2.67
C LEU A 63 2.87 0.01 -4.11
N LYS A 64 3.82 0.09 -5.04
CA LYS A 64 3.51 0.25 -6.47
C LYS A 64 2.68 -0.92 -6.99
N GLN A 65 3.03 -2.16 -6.64
CA GLN A 65 2.28 -3.35 -7.04
C GLN A 65 0.91 -3.42 -6.37
N VAL A 66 0.84 -3.17 -5.05
CA VAL A 66 -0.42 -3.10 -4.30
C VAL A 66 -1.38 -2.08 -4.92
N ARG A 67 -0.91 -0.84 -5.16
CA ARG A 67 -1.75 0.18 -5.80
C ARG A 67 -2.19 -0.19 -7.21
N LYS A 68 -1.36 -0.89 -7.98
CA LYS A 68 -1.72 -1.36 -9.32
C LYS A 68 -2.87 -2.38 -9.22
N ALA A 69 -2.76 -3.37 -8.34
CA ALA A 69 -3.79 -4.38 -8.13
C ALA A 69 -5.10 -3.76 -7.63
N LEU A 70 -5.05 -2.89 -6.62
CA LEU A 70 -6.22 -2.20 -6.07
C LEU A 70 -7.01 -1.42 -7.14
N ARG A 71 -6.32 -0.72 -8.05
CA ARG A 71 -6.96 -0.01 -9.19
C ARG A 71 -7.57 -0.93 -10.23
N GLN A 72 -6.92 -2.06 -10.49
CA GLN A 72 -7.31 -2.96 -11.58
C GLN A 72 -8.42 -3.92 -11.16
N GLN A 73 -8.43 -4.35 -9.89
CA GLN A 73 -9.21 -5.50 -9.43
C GLN A 73 -10.20 -5.16 -8.31
N HIS A 74 -9.98 -4.05 -7.58
CA HIS A 74 -10.71 -3.76 -6.33
C HIS A 74 -11.39 -2.39 -6.30
N GLY A 75 -11.56 -1.76 -7.46
CA GLY A 75 -12.38 -0.54 -7.58
C GLY A 75 -11.73 0.74 -7.04
N PHE A 76 -10.44 0.74 -6.70
CA PHE A 76 -9.80 1.98 -6.27
C PHE A 76 -9.64 2.98 -7.42
N PRO A 77 -9.81 4.29 -7.17
CA PRO A 77 -9.71 5.32 -8.20
C PRO A 77 -8.39 5.28 -8.97
N ARG A 78 -8.49 5.43 -10.28
CA ARG A 78 -7.35 5.70 -11.16
C ARG A 78 -6.81 7.11 -10.92
N ALA A 79 -5.64 7.40 -11.49
CA ALA A 79 -5.01 8.71 -11.36
C ALA A 79 -5.82 9.86 -11.99
N ASP A 80 -6.77 9.55 -12.87
CA ASP A 80 -7.72 10.50 -13.46
C ASP A 80 -9.06 10.53 -12.70
N GLY A 81 -9.15 9.92 -11.52
CA GLY A 81 -10.36 9.86 -10.71
C GLY A 81 -11.39 8.84 -11.18
N SER A 82 -11.20 8.20 -12.34
CA SER A 82 -12.12 7.19 -12.84
C SER A 82 -12.02 5.88 -12.03
N VAL A 83 -13.15 5.25 -11.72
CA VAL A 83 -13.18 3.89 -11.15
C VAL A 83 -13.32 2.89 -12.30
N ALA A 84 -12.52 1.81 -12.29
CA ALA A 84 -12.65 0.74 -13.27
C ALA A 84 -13.99 0.00 -13.04
N GLN A 85 -14.88 -0.01 -14.04
CA GLN A 85 -16.08 -0.86 -14.00
C GLN A 85 -15.69 -2.34 -14.09
N LYS A 86 -16.25 -3.17 -13.20
CA LYS A 86 -16.10 -4.63 -13.20
C LYS A 86 -16.77 -5.16 -14.48
N GLY A 87 -15.98 -5.67 -15.44
CA GLY A 87 -16.51 -6.40 -16.61
C GLY A 87 -16.23 -5.82 -18.01
N LYS A 88 -15.49 -4.72 -18.18
CA LYS A 88 -14.96 -4.34 -19.51
C LYS A 88 -13.47 -4.61 -19.58
N GLY A 89 -13.08 -5.52 -20.49
CA GLY A 89 -11.68 -5.77 -20.84
C GLY A 89 -10.95 -4.49 -21.29
N PRO A 90 -9.63 -4.56 -21.49
CA PRO A 90 -8.83 -3.37 -21.81
C PRO A 90 -9.28 -2.79 -23.15
N GLN A 91 -10.13 -1.77 -23.12
CA GLN A 91 -10.39 -0.95 -24.29
C GLN A 91 -9.18 -0.01 -24.42
N LEU A 92 -8.28 -0.34 -25.35
CA LEU A 92 -7.20 0.56 -25.75
C LEU A 92 -7.84 1.84 -26.31
N ALA A 93 -8.00 2.86 -25.47
CA ALA A 93 -8.23 4.21 -25.95
C ALA A 93 -6.93 4.73 -26.54
N ALA A 94 -6.81 4.62 -27.87
CA ALA A 94 -5.83 5.37 -28.63
C ALA A 94 -6.10 6.88 -28.44
N SER A 95 -5.11 7.61 -27.95
CA SER A 95 -4.77 8.95 -28.42
C SER A 95 -3.50 9.45 -27.72
N ALA A 96 -2.47 9.59 -28.53
CA ALA A 96 -1.23 10.26 -28.20
C ALA A 96 -1.53 11.73 -27.87
N GLY A 97 -1.36 12.09 -26.61
CA GLY A 97 -1.34 13.47 -26.13
C GLY A 97 -0.59 13.48 -24.81
N ARG A 98 0.41 14.35 -24.67
CA ARG A 98 1.19 14.51 -23.44
C ARG A 98 0.26 15.03 -22.34
N ARG A 99 -0.46 14.13 -21.66
CA ARG A 99 -1.31 14.46 -20.51
C ARG A 99 -0.44 15.19 -19.49
N LYS A 100 -0.79 16.44 -19.18
CA LYS A 100 -0.35 17.11 -17.95
C LYS A 100 -0.55 16.10 -16.83
N ARG A 101 0.50 15.76 -16.07
CA ARG A 101 0.37 14.80 -14.95
C ARG A 101 -0.65 15.37 -13.98
N SER A 102 -1.90 14.92 -14.07
CA SER A 102 -2.90 15.19 -13.05
C SER A 102 -2.38 14.59 -11.75
N VAL A 103 -2.41 15.36 -10.67
CA VAL A 103 -2.15 14.84 -9.33
C VAL A 103 -3.13 13.69 -9.12
N ALA A 104 -2.61 12.49 -8.84
CA ALA A 104 -3.46 11.31 -8.67
C ALA A 104 -4.45 11.59 -7.53
N THR A 105 -5.74 11.30 -7.75
CA THR A 105 -6.77 11.48 -6.72
C THR A 105 -6.37 10.68 -5.46
N PRO A 106 -6.28 11.32 -4.29
CA PRO A 106 -5.92 10.65 -3.05
C PRO A 106 -7.00 9.63 -2.67
N TRP A 107 -6.59 8.54 -2.02
CA TRP A 107 -7.51 7.50 -1.57
C TRP A 107 -8.02 7.71 -0.15
N GLY A 108 -7.43 8.65 0.60
CA GLY A 108 -7.68 8.80 2.03
C GLY A 108 -7.11 7.62 2.83
N LEU A 109 -6.05 6.98 2.31
CA LEU A 109 -5.38 5.86 2.96
C LEU A 109 -3.98 6.30 3.40
N PRO A 110 -3.80 6.68 4.68
CA PRO A 110 -2.53 7.17 5.18
C PRO A 110 -1.48 6.05 5.15
N CYS A 111 -0.26 6.43 4.79
CA CYS A 111 0.84 5.53 4.58
C CYS A 111 2.15 6.10 5.11
N VAL A 112 2.91 5.28 5.83
CA VAL A 112 4.30 5.57 6.22
C VAL A 112 5.23 5.02 5.16
N TYR A 113 6.04 5.89 4.57
CA TYR A 113 6.97 5.54 3.50
C TYR A 113 8.22 6.39 3.59
N SER A 114 9.25 6.07 2.82
CA SER A 114 10.44 6.92 2.70
C SER A 114 10.61 7.44 1.29
N LEU A 115 11.15 8.65 1.20
CA LEU A 115 11.54 9.28 -0.07
C LEU A 115 12.92 8.82 -0.56
N GLU A 116 13.65 8.05 0.26
CA GLU A 116 14.91 7.45 -0.17
C GLU A 116 14.65 6.44 -1.30
N GLN A 117 15.40 6.54 -2.38
CA GLN A 117 15.41 5.51 -3.41
C GLN A 117 16.14 4.27 -2.87
N THR A 118 15.57 3.09 -3.12
CA THR A 118 16.20 1.80 -2.84
C THR A 118 17.61 1.80 -3.41
N ARG A 119 18.61 1.54 -2.56
CA ARG A 119 19.99 1.37 -3.01
C ARG A 119 20.17 -0.05 -3.49
N GLU A 120 20.67 -0.21 -4.71
CA GLU A 120 21.02 -1.54 -5.22
C GLU A 120 22.20 -2.10 -4.41
N GLN A 121 22.14 -3.39 -4.10
CA GLN A 121 23.22 -4.06 -3.36
C GLN A 121 24.54 -3.96 -4.12
N GLN A 122 25.61 -3.55 -3.44
CA GLN A 122 26.93 -3.51 -4.07
C GLN A 122 27.41 -4.94 -4.37
N LYS A 123 27.85 -5.17 -5.60
CA LYS A 123 28.34 -6.49 -6.09
C LYS A 123 29.44 -7.10 -5.21
N SER A 124 30.21 -6.28 -4.47
CA SER A 124 31.27 -6.73 -3.57
C SER A 124 30.75 -7.42 -2.31
N CYS A 125 29.51 -7.13 -1.89
CA CYS A 125 28.86 -7.71 -0.71
C CYS A 125 27.69 -8.65 -1.10
N ALA A 126 27.34 -8.68 -2.38
CA ALA A 126 26.38 -9.63 -2.91
C ALA A 126 26.99 -11.03 -2.83
N VAL A 127 26.50 -11.87 -1.92
CA VAL A 127 26.74 -13.31 -2.00
C VAL A 127 26.17 -13.76 -3.34
N GLN A 128 27.02 -14.18 -4.27
CA GLN A 128 26.59 -14.84 -5.51
C GLN A 128 25.90 -16.13 -5.10
N ARG A 129 24.57 -16.10 -4.96
CA ARG A 129 23.79 -17.31 -4.79
C ARG A 129 23.44 -17.81 -6.18
N GLU A 130 24.14 -18.86 -6.59
CA GLU A 130 23.68 -19.73 -7.66
C GLU A 130 22.26 -20.21 -7.34
N ASP A 131 21.45 -20.34 -8.38
CA ASP A 131 20.00 -20.56 -8.42
C ASP A 131 19.50 -21.81 -7.66
N ALA A 132 19.68 -21.88 -6.34
CA ALA A 132 19.42 -23.12 -5.60
C ALA A 132 17.97 -23.31 -5.13
N LEU A 133 17.07 -22.31 -5.16
CA LEU A 133 15.72 -22.50 -4.60
C LEU A 133 14.55 -21.76 -5.27
N GLY A 134 14.72 -21.04 -6.39
CA GLY A 134 13.59 -20.40 -7.08
C GLY A 134 12.80 -19.36 -6.25
N LEU A 135 13.31 -18.93 -5.09
CA LEU A 135 12.75 -17.87 -4.25
C LEU A 135 13.17 -16.49 -4.77
N SER A 136 12.73 -16.14 -5.97
CA SER A 136 12.85 -14.76 -6.46
C SER A 136 11.79 -13.90 -5.77
N ALA A 137 12.22 -12.87 -5.04
CA ALA A 137 11.41 -11.84 -4.37
C ALA A 137 10.90 -12.11 -2.93
N SER A 138 11.64 -12.86 -2.10
CA SER A 138 11.44 -12.80 -0.64
C SER A 138 12.23 -11.63 -0.03
N CYS A 139 11.64 -10.92 0.95
CA CYS A 139 12.29 -9.84 1.71
C CYS A 139 13.63 -10.27 2.33
N ASP A 140 13.82 -11.57 2.58
CA ASP A 140 15.04 -12.15 3.12
C ASP A 140 16.16 -12.38 2.09
N ALA A 141 15.84 -12.36 0.79
CA ALA A 141 16.75 -12.82 -0.26
C ALA A 141 17.44 -11.70 -1.05
N THR A 142 16.84 -10.50 -1.14
CA THR A 142 17.30 -9.44 -2.06
C THR A 142 17.56 -8.08 -1.43
N PHE A 143 17.13 -7.84 -0.18
CA PHE A 143 17.21 -6.52 0.44
C PHE A 143 17.88 -6.59 1.81
N GLY A 144 18.80 -5.66 2.07
CA GLY A 144 19.37 -5.47 3.40
C GLY A 144 18.43 -4.64 4.27
N THR A 145 18.52 -4.77 5.59
CA THR A 145 17.78 -3.92 6.52
C THR A 145 18.73 -3.22 7.49
N ALA A 146 18.39 -1.98 7.82
CA ALA A 146 19.05 -1.21 8.85
C ALA A 146 18.07 -1.05 10.03
N CYS A 147 18.39 -1.66 11.18
CA CYS A 147 17.50 -1.69 12.35
C CYS A 147 17.04 -0.29 12.76
N PHE A 148 17.92 0.70 12.73
CA PHE A 148 17.58 2.08 13.07
C PHE A 148 16.55 2.71 12.10
N THR A 149 16.59 2.36 10.81
CA THR A 149 15.61 2.82 9.82
C THR A 149 14.27 2.13 10.06
N VAL A 150 14.25 0.82 10.22
CA VAL A 150 13.02 0.03 10.45
C VAL A 150 12.36 0.42 11.78
N GLY A 151 13.15 0.60 12.83
CA GLY A 151 12.66 1.12 14.12
C GLY A 151 12.06 2.52 13.99
N SER A 152 12.70 3.41 13.23
CA SER A 152 12.15 4.74 12.95
C SER A 152 10.83 4.69 12.18
N PHE A 153 10.69 3.78 11.22
CA PHE A 153 9.41 3.52 10.53
C PHE A 153 8.32 3.11 11.52
N GLY A 154 8.64 2.20 12.46
CA GLY A 154 7.73 1.77 13.51
C GLY A 154 7.29 2.92 14.42
N PHE A 155 8.21 3.77 14.87
CA PHE A 155 7.85 4.93 15.70
C PHE A 155 7.01 5.96 14.95
N VAL A 156 7.32 6.24 13.68
CA VAL A 156 6.49 7.13 12.85
C VAL A 156 5.10 6.53 12.63
N ALA A 157 4.99 5.23 12.41
CA ALA A 157 3.72 4.54 12.28
C ALA A 157 2.89 4.59 13.57
N ALA A 158 3.51 4.36 14.73
CA ALA A 158 2.85 4.50 16.02
C ALA A 158 2.33 5.93 16.23
N SER A 159 3.12 6.95 15.90
CA SER A 159 2.68 8.35 15.95
C SER A 159 1.47 8.60 15.05
N ALA A 160 1.48 8.07 13.81
CA ALA A 160 0.37 8.21 12.88
C ALA A 160 -0.92 7.53 13.38
N VAL A 161 -0.80 6.37 14.03
CA VAL A 161 -1.93 5.68 14.68
C VAL A 161 -2.50 6.52 15.82
N ILE A 162 -1.65 7.04 16.70
CA ILE A 162 -2.09 7.90 17.81
C ILE A 162 -2.78 9.16 17.29
N GLU A 163 -2.24 9.80 16.26
CA GLU A 163 -2.89 10.94 15.62
C GLU A 163 -4.27 10.60 15.08
N GLU A 164 -4.42 9.44 14.43
CA GLU A 164 -5.71 9.00 13.90
C GLU A 164 -6.72 8.68 15.01
N ILE A 165 -6.28 8.14 16.14
CA ILE A 165 -7.15 7.87 17.29
C ILE A 165 -7.58 9.17 17.98
N VAL A 166 -6.65 10.09 18.23
CA VAL A 166 -6.91 11.33 18.97
C VAL A 166 -7.70 12.35 18.14
N ALA A 167 -7.39 12.45 16.85
CA ALA A 167 -8.03 13.37 15.92
C ALA A 167 -8.25 12.66 14.58
N PRO A 168 -9.35 11.90 14.43
CA PRO A 168 -9.61 11.08 13.23
C PRO A 168 -9.64 11.95 11.97
N LYS A 169 -8.52 11.98 11.24
CA LYS A 169 -8.38 12.71 9.98
C LYS A 169 -8.79 11.81 8.83
N ALA A 170 -8.43 10.52 8.88
CA ALA A 170 -8.74 9.56 7.82
C ALA A 170 -10.23 9.20 7.78
N LEU A 171 -11.01 9.39 8.85
CA LEU A 171 -12.47 9.20 8.83
C LEU A 171 -13.28 10.51 8.64
N GLY A 172 -12.70 11.67 8.98
CA GLY A 172 -13.38 12.97 8.91
C GLY A 172 -13.72 13.46 7.49
N ASP A 173 -12.86 13.16 6.50
CA ASP A 173 -13.02 13.61 5.09
C ASP A 173 -13.54 12.51 4.15
N ARG A 174 -13.71 11.27 4.63
CA ARG A 174 -14.31 10.14 3.85
C ARG A 174 -15.77 10.35 3.46
N ARG A 175 -16.47 11.35 4.04
CA ARG A 175 -17.83 11.73 3.61
C ARG A 175 -17.84 12.44 2.24
N LYS A 176 -16.71 12.96 1.77
CA LYS A 176 -16.64 13.79 0.54
C LYS A 176 -16.04 13.08 -0.67
N GLY A 177 -15.26 12.01 -0.47
CA GLY A 177 -14.70 11.18 -1.54
C GLY A 177 -15.17 9.73 -1.41
N LYS A 178 -16.17 9.33 -2.21
CA LYS A 178 -16.67 7.95 -2.27
C LYS A 178 -15.60 7.02 -2.84
N LEU A 179 -14.79 6.38 -2.01
CA LEU A 179 -14.30 5.04 -2.36
C LEU A 179 -15.54 4.17 -2.59
N PRO A 180 -15.58 3.27 -3.60
CA PRO A 180 -16.77 2.50 -3.87
C PRO A 180 -17.13 1.62 -2.66
N VAL A 181 -18.08 2.09 -1.87
CA VAL A 181 -18.78 1.31 -0.86
C VAL A 181 -19.66 0.35 -1.63
N GLY A 182 -19.17 -0.87 -1.82
CA GLY A 182 -19.79 -1.88 -2.66
C GLY A 182 -18.88 -3.05 -3.04
N LEU A 183 -17.94 -3.43 -2.17
CA LEU A 183 -17.32 -4.76 -2.26
C LEU A 183 -18.24 -5.71 -1.48
N GLY A 184 -19.32 -6.13 -2.14
CA GLY A 184 -20.22 -7.16 -1.60
C GLY A 184 -19.42 -8.39 -1.20
N SER A 185 -19.76 -8.93 -0.03
CA SER A 185 -19.39 -10.26 0.43
C SER A 185 -19.75 -11.27 -0.66
N GLY A 186 -18.75 -11.68 -1.45
CA GLY A 186 -18.89 -12.88 -2.28
C GLY A 186 -19.01 -14.05 -1.31
N SER A 187 -20.22 -14.60 -1.20
CA SER A 187 -20.49 -15.85 -0.49
C SER A 187 -19.53 -16.91 -1.02
N ALA A 188 -18.69 -17.45 -0.14
CA ALA A 188 -18.06 -18.74 -0.38
C ALA A 188 -19.20 -19.75 -0.49
N THR A 189 -19.52 -20.19 -1.70
CA THR A 189 -20.29 -21.41 -1.90
C THR A 189 -19.34 -22.56 -1.59
N GLU A 190 -19.47 -23.11 -0.39
CA GLU A 190 -19.03 -24.46 -0.06
C GLU A 190 -19.73 -25.41 -1.03
N THR A 191 -18.95 -26.06 -1.89
CA THR A 191 -19.39 -27.25 -2.59
C THR A 191 -19.08 -28.44 -1.70
N GLU A 192 -20.14 -29.16 -1.32
CA GLU A 192 -20.14 -30.50 -0.72
C GLU A 192 -19.24 -31.50 -1.46
#